data_AF-A0A6T7P0N3-F1
#
_entry.id   AF-A0A6T7P0N3-F1
#
_cell.length_a   1.000
_cell.length_b   1.000
_cell.length_c   1.000
_cell.angle_alpha   90.00
_cell.angle_beta   90.00
_cell.angle_gamma   90.00
#
_symmetry.space_group_name_H-M   'P 1'
#
loop_
_entity.id
_entity.type
_entity.pdbx_description
1 polymer ?
#
loop_
_entity_poly.entity_id
_entity_poly.type
_entity_poly.pdbx_seq_one_letter_code
_entity_poly.pdbx_strand_id
1 'polypeptide(L)'
;VVSLETQDVHVVASLLRLWLIQLPEPLLTYNKYNDIVNACKAEDQGKALSAIFSTLPRSNWITSQRLLKFLSVLIGKDSTLTPTIAVAFGPAVLRPRRREGQLRSLLEDLPLITDSIECIIANLDKAFAKDNEPAEEKPQMWEGVEQQEEAE
;
A
#
# COMPACT_ATOMS: atom_id res chain seq x y z
N VAL A 1 4.25 -3.92 27.73
CA VAL A 1 3.82 -4.19 26.33
C VAL A 1 2.37 -4.63 26.40
N VAL A 2 1.44 -3.88 25.81
CA VAL A 2 0.02 -4.26 25.79
C VAL A 2 -0.13 -5.48 24.88
N SER A 3 -0.72 -6.56 25.38
CA SER A 3 -1.04 -7.72 24.54
C SER A 3 -2.18 -7.37 23.60
N LEU A 4 -1.98 -7.53 22.29
CA LEU A 4 -3.01 -7.30 21.27
C LEU A 4 -4.03 -8.43 21.20
N GLU A 5 -3.74 -9.60 21.79
CA GLU A 5 -4.59 -10.78 21.76
C GLU A 5 -5.87 -10.63 22.60
N THR A 6 -5.84 -9.75 23.60
CA THR A 6 -6.98 -9.48 24.49
C THR A 6 -7.76 -8.23 24.08
N GLN A 7 -7.38 -7.58 22.98
CA GLN A 7 -7.98 -6.31 22.54
C GLN A 7 -9.13 -6.57 21.56
N ASP A 8 -10.07 -5.63 21.55
CA ASP A 8 -11.18 -5.64 20.61
C ASP A 8 -10.67 -5.60 19.15
N VAL A 9 -11.24 -6.44 18.29
CA VAL A 9 -10.83 -6.57 16.88
C VAL A 9 -10.94 -5.25 16.12
N HIS A 10 -11.93 -4.42 16.42
CA HIS A 10 -12.11 -3.10 15.82
C HIS A 10 -11.04 -2.12 16.28
N VAL A 11 -10.54 -2.24 17.52
CA VAL A 11 -9.42 -1.45 18.03
C VAL A 11 -8.14 -1.83 17.29
N VAL A 12 -7.84 -3.13 17.16
CA VAL A 12 -6.64 -3.60 16.45
C VAL A 12 -6.69 -3.18 14.97
N ALA A 13 -7.85 -3.32 14.32
CA ALA A 13 -8.04 -2.87 12.94
C ALA A 13 -7.86 -1.34 12.79
N SER A 14 -8.36 -0.56 13.75
CA SER A 14 -8.21 0.90 13.75
C SER A 14 -6.76 1.31 13.96
N LEU A 15 -6.01 0.62 14.80
CA LEU A 15 -4.57 0.86 15.00
C LEU A 15 -3.76 0.56 13.74
N LEU A 16 -4.05 -0.57 13.07
CA LEU A 16 -3.41 -0.91 11.79
C LEU A 16 -3.67 0.17 10.74
N ARG A 17 -4.93 0.61 10.61
CA ARG A 17 -5.32 1.68 9.70
C ARG A 17 -4.63 3.00 10.03
N LEU A 18 -4.57 3.34 11.32
CA LEU A 18 -3.91 4.54 11.80
C LEU A 18 -2.42 4.53 11.45
N TRP A 19 -1.75 3.39 11.65
CA TRP A 19 -0.34 3.23 11.28
C TRP A 19 -0.10 3.50 9.78
N LEU A 20 -0.93 2.94 8.90
CA LEU A 20 -0.86 3.18 7.45
C LEU A 20 -1.07 4.65 7.05
N ILE A 21 -1.94 5.36 7.78
CA ILE A 21 -2.20 6.78 7.53
C ILE A 21 -1.02 7.65 8.00
N GLN A 22 -0.36 7.28 9.10
CA GLN A 22 0.76 8.03 9.67
C GLN A 22 2.10 7.81 8.95
N LEU A 23 2.16 6.89 7.98
CA LEU A 23 3.35 6.75 7.15
C LEU A 23 3.67 8.07 6.42
N PRO A 24 4.97 8.43 6.28
CA PRO A 24 5.38 9.66 5.59
C PRO A 24 4.93 9.69 4.13
N GLU A 25 4.71 8.51 3.54
CA GLU A 25 4.18 8.30 2.20
C GLU A 25 3.12 7.18 2.26
N PRO A 26 2.05 7.17 1.43
CA PRO A 26 1.17 6.01 1.30
C PRO A 26 1.96 4.74 1.00
N LEU A 27 1.45 3.61 1.46
CA LEU A 27 2.11 2.31 1.34
C LEU A 27 2.44 1.95 -0.11
N LEU A 28 1.58 2.29 -1.08
CA LEU A 28 1.82 2.07 -2.51
C LEU A 28 2.56 3.23 -3.19
N THR A 29 3.10 4.18 -2.42
CA THR A 29 3.80 5.40 -2.85
C THR A 29 2.93 6.39 -3.64
N TYR A 30 3.26 7.67 -3.56
CA TYR A 30 2.60 8.71 -4.32
C TYR A 30 2.85 8.57 -5.83
N ASN A 31 4.05 8.14 -6.19
CA ASN A 31 4.50 8.11 -7.57
C ASN A 31 3.78 7.02 -8.38
N LYS A 32 3.31 5.94 -7.75
CA LYS A 32 2.60 4.86 -8.44
C LYS A 32 1.09 5.04 -8.50
N TYR A 33 0.53 6.09 -7.90
CA TYR A 33 -0.92 6.31 -7.87
C TYR A 33 -1.57 6.26 -9.25
N ASN A 34 -1.09 7.09 -10.18
CA ASN A 34 -1.68 7.16 -11.52
C ASN A 34 -1.41 5.87 -12.32
N ASP A 35 -0.24 5.26 -12.13
CA ASP A 35 0.12 4.01 -12.81
C ASP A 35 -0.83 2.89 -12.40
N ILE A 36 -1.13 2.77 -11.10
CA ILE A 36 -2.06 1.76 -10.56
C ILE A 36 -3.47 2.00 -11.11
N VAL A 37 -3.97 3.24 -11.07
CA VAL A 37 -5.30 3.58 -11.59
C VAL A 37 -5.40 3.24 -13.08
N ASN A 38 -4.34 3.46 -13.86
CA ASN A 38 -4.30 3.12 -15.27
C ASN A 38 -4.17 1.62 -15.52
N ALA A 39 -3.36 0.91 -14.72
CA ALA A 39 -3.23 -0.54 -14.81
C ALA A 39 -4.55 -1.26 -14.55
N CYS A 40 -5.38 -0.74 -13.64
CA CYS A 40 -6.72 -1.28 -13.39
C CYS A 40 -7.70 -1.09 -14.55
N LYS A 41 -7.37 -0.27 -15.54
CA LYS A 41 -8.14 -0.09 -16.78
C LYS A 41 -7.54 -0.87 -17.97
N ALA A 42 -6.41 -1.55 -17.77
CA ALA A 42 -5.76 -2.33 -18.81
C ALA A 42 -6.52 -3.65 -19.07
N GLU A 43 -6.32 -4.23 -20.25
CA GLU A 43 -6.90 -5.53 -20.62
C GLU A 43 -6.35 -6.67 -19.75
N ASP A 44 -5.04 -6.70 -19.52
CA ASP A 44 -4.38 -7.60 -18.56
C ASP A 44 -3.93 -6.82 -17.31
N GLN A 45 -4.89 -6.56 -16.43
CA GLN A 45 -4.69 -5.85 -15.16
C GLN A 45 -3.59 -6.51 -14.33
N GLY A 46 -3.56 -7.84 -14.22
CA GLY A 46 -2.59 -8.57 -13.42
C GLY A 46 -1.16 -8.37 -13.89
N LYS A 47 -0.92 -8.42 -15.22
CA LYS A 47 0.40 -8.15 -15.79
C LYS A 47 0.81 -6.68 -15.62
N ALA A 48 -0.11 -5.75 -15.83
CA ALA A 48 0.16 -4.33 -15.66
C ALA A 48 0.50 -3.98 -14.20
N LEU A 49 -0.26 -4.49 -13.24
CA LEU A 49 -0.01 -4.33 -11.81
C LEU A 49 1.33 -4.97 -11.39
N SER A 50 1.64 -6.16 -11.90
CA SER A 50 2.91 -6.83 -11.64
C SER A 50 4.12 -6.00 -12.07
N ALA A 51 4.05 -5.34 -13.23
CA ALA A 51 5.12 -4.49 -13.73
C ALA A 51 5.31 -3.22 -12.89
N ILE A 52 4.24 -2.73 -12.26
CA ILE A 52 4.30 -1.57 -11.36
C ILE A 52 4.86 -2.01 -10.01
N PHE A 53 4.37 -3.11 -9.44
CA PHE A 53 4.75 -3.55 -8.10
C PHE A 53 6.20 -3.99 -8.03
N SER A 54 6.77 -4.56 -9.10
CA SER A 54 8.21 -4.87 -9.16
C SER A 54 9.12 -3.63 -9.05
N THR A 55 8.57 -2.43 -9.20
CA THR A 55 9.29 -1.16 -9.05
C THR A 55 9.05 -0.47 -7.71
N LEU A 56 8.27 -1.07 -6.81
CA LEU A 56 8.11 -0.57 -5.45
C LEU A 56 9.39 -0.82 -4.63
N PRO A 57 9.71 0.03 -3.65
CA PRO A 57 10.71 -0.29 -2.65
C PRO A 57 10.39 -1.63 -1.98
N ARG A 58 11.41 -2.42 -1.66
CA ARG A 58 11.21 -3.80 -1.15
C ARG A 58 10.36 -3.83 0.13
N SER A 59 10.58 -2.88 1.03
CA SER A 59 9.81 -2.76 2.28
C SER A 59 8.32 -2.50 2.02
N ASN A 60 8.01 -1.60 1.08
CA ASN A 60 6.64 -1.33 0.62
C ASN A 60 6.02 -2.56 -0.06
N TRP A 61 6.78 -3.26 -0.90
CA TRP A 61 6.31 -4.48 -1.59
C TRP A 61 5.92 -5.57 -0.59
N ILE A 62 6.81 -5.92 0.35
CA ILE A 62 6.55 -6.97 1.35
C ILE A 62 5.36 -6.60 2.23
N THR A 63 5.32 -5.35 2.69
CA THR A 63 4.26 -4.86 3.57
C THR A 63 2.90 -4.83 2.85
N SER A 64 2.86 -4.31 1.62
CA SER A 64 1.63 -4.27 0.81
C SER A 64 1.15 -5.66 0.44
N GLN A 65 2.03 -6.58 0.06
CA GLN A 65 1.68 -7.98 -0.20
C GLN A 65 0.99 -8.62 1.01
N ARG A 66 1.59 -8.48 2.20
CA ARG A 66 1.03 -9.07 3.43
C ARG A 66 -0.32 -8.47 3.78
N LEU A 67 -0.43 -7.14 3.74
CA LEU A 67 -1.68 -6.44 4.04
C LEU A 67 -2.79 -6.84 3.06
N LEU A 68 -2.53 -6.76 1.75
CA LEU A 68 -3.56 -7.02 0.74
C LEU A 68 -3.96 -8.50 0.69
N LYS A 69 -3.02 -9.42 0.95
CA LYS A 69 -3.33 -10.84 1.14
C LYS A 69 -4.20 -11.08 2.38
N PHE A 70 -3.95 -10.37 3.47
CA PHE A 70 -4.81 -10.44 4.65
C PHE A 70 -6.24 -9.94 4.31
N LEU A 71 -6.36 -8.83 3.60
CA LEU A 71 -7.66 -8.29 3.16
C LEU A 71 -8.38 -9.23 2.20
N SER A 72 -7.68 -9.90 1.28
CA SER A 72 -8.30 -10.87 0.36
C SER A 72 -8.85 -12.09 1.07
N VAL A 73 -8.19 -12.56 2.13
CA VAL A 73 -8.71 -13.64 2.99
C VAL A 73 -9.99 -13.22 3.70
N LEU A 74 -10.10 -11.96 4.15
CA LEU A 74 -11.34 -11.45 4.75
C LEU A 74 -12.48 -11.42 3.74
N ILE A 75 -12.21 -10.93 2.53
CA ILE A 75 -13.19 -10.88 1.42
C ILE A 75 -13.60 -12.29 0.98
N GLY A 76 -12.68 -13.25 1.01
CA GLY A 76 -12.98 -14.65 0.71
C GLY A 76 -13.93 -15.31 1.73
N LYS A 77 -14.02 -14.77 2.96
CA LYS A 77 -15.00 -15.20 3.97
C LYS A 77 -16.36 -14.55 3.77
N ASP A 78 -16.37 -13.29 3.36
CA ASP A 78 -17.58 -12.52 3.09
C ASP A 78 -17.33 -11.47 2.00
N SER A 79 -17.80 -11.76 0.79
CA SER A 79 -17.61 -10.90 -0.37
C SER A 79 -18.35 -9.56 -0.24
N THR A 80 -19.35 -9.46 0.64
CA THR A 80 -20.08 -8.21 0.90
C THR A 80 -19.19 -7.16 1.59
N LEU A 81 -18.07 -7.59 2.18
CA LEU A 81 -17.10 -6.70 2.82
C LEU A 81 -16.19 -5.97 1.84
N THR A 82 -16.15 -6.38 0.57
CA THR A 82 -15.29 -5.78 -0.48
C THR A 82 -15.38 -4.25 -0.51
N PRO A 83 -16.55 -3.63 -0.71
CA PRO A 83 -16.67 -2.17 -0.75
C PRO A 83 -16.31 -1.51 0.59
N THR A 84 -16.66 -2.15 1.72
CA THR A 84 -16.34 -1.66 3.06
C THR A 84 -14.83 -1.62 3.29
N ILE A 85 -14.11 -2.67 2.87
CA ILE A 85 -12.66 -2.76 2.96
C ILE A 85 -12.00 -1.74 2.03
N ALA A 86 -12.48 -1.62 0.79
CA ALA A 86 -11.95 -0.66 -0.17
C ALA A 86 -12.06 0.78 0.34
N VAL A 87 -13.21 1.17 0.92
CA VAL A 87 -13.40 2.51 1.51
C VAL A 87 -12.57 2.71 2.77
N ALA A 88 -12.46 1.69 3.63
CA ALA A 88 -11.74 1.80 4.90
C ALA A 88 -10.21 1.86 4.71
N PHE A 89 -9.66 0.98 3.85
CA PHE A 89 -8.22 0.81 3.65
C PHE A 89 -7.68 1.51 2.41
N GLY A 90 -8.50 1.80 1.40
CA GLY A 90 -8.03 2.44 0.17
C GLY A 90 -7.29 3.75 0.41
N PRO A 91 -7.89 4.74 1.08
CA PRO A 91 -7.20 5.98 1.42
C PRO A 91 -6.01 5.78 2.36
N ALA A 92 -5.95 4.67 3.09
CA ALA A 92 -4.82 4.36 3.97
C ALA A 92 -3.61 3.81 3.20
N VAL A 93 -3.85 3.08 2.11
CA VAL A 93 -2.84 2.37 1.31
C VAL A 93 -2.43 3.14 0.05
N LEU A 94 -3.36 3.87 -0.56
CA LEU A 94 -3.22 4.52 -1.85
C LEU A 94 -3.77 5.96 -1.76
N ARG A 95 -2.93 6.95 -2.03
CA ARG A 95 -3.29 8.37 -1.99
C ARG A 95 -2.64 9.13 -3.14
N PRO A 96 -3.35 10.03 -3.84
CA PRO A 96 -2.74 10.92 -4.81
C PRO A 96 -1.82 11.93 -4.11
N ARG A 97 -0.74 12.33 -4.77
CA ARG A 97 0.08 13.45 -4.30
C ARG A 97 -0.68 14.75 -4.53
N ARG A 98 -1.01 15.47 -3.46
CA ARG A 98 -1.57 16.81 -3.61
C ARG A 98 -0.45 17.79 -3.94
N ARG A 99 -0.43 18.29 -5.18
CA ARG A 99 0.39 19.43 -5.57
C ARG A 99 -0.41 20.71 -5.41
N GLU A 100 0.24 21.76 -4.92
CA GLU A 100 -0.34 23.12 -4.95
C GLU A 100 -0.79 23.45 -6.38
N GLY A 101 -2.04 23.88 -6.53
CA GLY A 101 -2.63 24.20 -7.83
C GLY A 101 -3.26 23.03 -8.61
N GLN A 102 -3.16 21.77 -8.17
CA GLN A 102 -3.94 20.68 -8.75
C GLN A 102 -5.36 20.66 -8.18
N LEU A 103 -6.36 20.93 -9.03
CA LEU A 103 -7.76 21.05 -8.68
C LEU A 103 -8.54 19.74 -8.84
N ARG A 104 -7.96 18.58 -8.48
CA ARG A 104 -8.74 17.34 -8.39
C ARG A 104 -9.33 17.24 -6.99
N SER A 105 -10.65 17.17 -6.90
CA SER A 105 -11.31 17.06 -5.60
C SER A 105 -11.14 15.67 -5.01
N LEU A 106 -11.13 15.58 -3.67
CA LEU A 106 -11.11 14.28 -2.97
C LEU A 106 -12.24 13.35 -3.42
N LEU A 107 -13.38 13.93 -3.83
CA LEU A 107 -14.56 13.20 -4.30
C LEU A 107 -14.33 12.53 -5.66
N GLU A 108 -13.44 13.06 -6.49
CA GLU A 108 -13.08 12.46 -7.79
C GLU A 108 -12.08 11.30 -7.64
N ASP A 109 -11.20 11.38 -6.65
CA ASP A 109 -10.18 10.35 -6.42
C ASP A 109 -10.71 9.16 -5.62
N LEU A 110 -11.72 9.36 -4.77
CA LEU A 110 -12.22 8.30 -3.89
C LEU A 110 -12.73 7.06 -4.67
N PRO A 111 -13.55 7.18 -5.73
CA PRO A 111 -13.95 6.03 -6.53
C PRO A 111 -12.76 5.32 -7.20
N LEU A 112 -11.81 6.09 -7.73
CA LEU A 112 -10.61 5.51 -8.35
C LEU A 112 -9.77 4.73 -7.35
N ILE A 113 -9.65 5.23 -6.11
CA ILE A 113 -8.95 4.55 -5.02
C ILE A 113 -9.67 3.25 -4.66
N THR A 114 -10.99 3.29 -4.45
CA THR A 114 -11.74 2.08 -4.09
C THR A 114 -11.67 1.02 -5.19
N ASP A 115 -11.89 1.42 -6.45
CA ASP A 115 -11.82 0.55 -7.61
C ASP A 115 -10.42 -0.06 -7.78
N SER A 116 -9.37 0.74 -7.53
CA SER A 116 -8.00 0.26 -7.58
C SER A 116 -7.72 -0.81 -6.53
N ILE A 117 -8.23 -0.65 -5.30
CA ILE A 117 -8.07 -1.67 -4.25
C ILE A 117 -8.77 -2.96 -4.64
N GLU A 118 -10.01 -2.88 -5.13
CA GLU A 118 -10.76 -4.06 -5.57
C GLU A 118 -10.05 -4.78 -6.72
N CYS A 119 -9.60 -4.02 -7.72
CA CYS A 119 -8.80 -4.49 -8.85
C CYS A 119 -7.50 -5.18 -8.40
N ILE A 120 -6.76 -4.58 -7.46
CA ILE A 120 -5.53 -5.18 -6.92
C ILE A 120 -5.85 -6.49 -6.22
N ILE A 121 -6.88 -6.51 -5.36
CA ILE A 121 -7.30 -7.70 -4.61
C ILE A 121 -7.69 -8.84 -5.55
N ALA A 122 -8.43 -8.54 -6.62
CA ALA A 122 -8.83 -9.51 -7.65
C ALA A 122 -7.65 -10.09 -8.44
N ASN A 123 -6.52 -9.38 -8.51
CA ASN A 123 -5.34 -9.76 -9.30
C ASN A 123 -4.10 -10.04 -8.42
N LEU A 124 -4.27 -10.33 -7.13
CA LEU A 124 -3.17 -10.39 -6.15
C LEU A 124 -2.05 -11.35 -6.52
N ASP A 125 -2.40 -12.57 -6.94
CA ASP A 125 -1.42 -13.62 -7.21
C ASP A 125 -0.49 -13.24 -8.37
N LYS A 126 -1.03 -12.54 -9.37
CA LYS A 126 -0.24 -12.02 -10.49
C LYS A 126 0.54 -10.77 -10.08
N ALA A 127 -0.12 -9.83 -9.39
CA ALA A 127 0.49 -8.56 -8.98
C ALA A 127 1.71 -8.76 -8.06
N PHE A 128 1.70 -9.80 -7.22
CA PHE A 128 2.78 -10.13 -6.28
C PHE A 128 3.42 -11.49 -6.55
N ALA A 129 3.50 -11.93 -7.81
CA ALA A 129 4.22 -13.14 -8.16
C ALA A 129 5.66 -13.08 -7.65
N LYS A 130 6.16 -14.18 -7.05
CA LYS A 130 7.46 -14.21 -6.36
C LYS A 130 8.64 -13.80 -7.23
N ASP A 131 8.55 -14.09 -8.52
CA ASP A 131 9.59 -13.74 -9.51
C ASP A 131 9.75 -12.22 -9.68
N ASN A 132 8.80 -11.43 -9.14
CA ASN A 132 8.76 -9.98 -9.23
C ASN A 132 9.05 -9.27 -7.89
N GLU A 133 9.54 -9.98 -6.87
CA GLU A 133 9.97 -9.34 -5.62
C GLU A 133 11.18 -8.42 -5.88
N PRO A 134 11.12 -7.12 -5.51
CA PRO A 134 12.25 -6.22 -5.64
C PRO A 134 13.47 -6.69 -4.82
N ALA A 135 14.67 -6.51 -5.36
CA ALA A 135 15.91 -6.83 -4.66
C ALA A 135 16.07 -6.04 -3.35
N GLU A 136 16.86 -6.57 -2.41
CA GLU A 136 17.18 -5.85 -1.18
C GLU A 136 17.87 -4.52 -1.49
N GLU A 137 17.25 -3.42 -1.06
CA GLU A 137 17.93 -2.14 -1.00
C GLU A 137 19.01 -2.25 0.08
N LYS A 138 20.28 -2.02 -0.30
CA LYS A 138 21.33 -1.89 0.71
C LYS A 138 20.91 -0.78 1.66
N PRO A 139 20.92 -1.01 3.00
CA PRO A 139 20.65 0.06 3.93
C PRO A 139 21.59 1.21 3.59
N GLN A 140 21.02 2.41 3.41
CA GLN A 140 21.78 3.62 3.25
C GLN A 140 22.43 3.89 4.62
N MET A 141 23.55 3.21 4.87
CA MET A 141 24.38 3.38 6.04
C MET A 141 24.79 4.85 6.08
N TRP A 142 24.63 5.45 7.24
CA TRP A 142 25.10 6.79 7.55
C TRP A 142 26.63 6.80 7.44
N GLU A 143 27.21 6.95 6.26
CA GLU A 143 28.68 6.97 6.08
C GLU A 143 29.36 8.21 6.71
N GLY A 144 28.67 8.96 7.58
CA GLY A 144 29.10 10.28 8.05
C GLY A 144 28.94 10.59 9.54
N VAL A 145 28.67 9.61 10.43
CA VAL A 145 28.62 9.90 11.90
C VAL A 145 29.90 9.47 12.62
N GLU A 146 30.78 8.70 11.99
CA GLU A 146 32.06 8.26 12.61
C GLU A 146 33.19 9.32 12.56
N GLN A 147 32.98 10.49 11.93
CA GLN A 147 34.03 11.53 11.83
C GLN A 147 33.85 12.71 12.80
N GLN A 148 32.89 12.65 13.74
CA GLN A 148 32.67 13.72 14.73
C GLN A 148 33.05 13.36 16.17
N GLU A 149 33.48 12.13 16.47
CA GLU A 149 33.89 11.72 17.83
C GLU A 149 35.42 11.77 18.10
N GLU A 150 36.27 12.11 17.12
CA GLU A 150 37.72 12.25 17.33
C GLU A 150 38.19 13.70 17.59
N ALA A 151 37.26 14.64 17.80
CA ALA A 151 37.56 16.05 18.08
C ALA A 151 36.82 16.59 19.30
N GLU A 152 36.93 15.92 20.44
CA GLU A 152 36.76 16.52 21.78
C GLU A 152 37.92 16.15 22.71
#